data_AF-M0JLN1-F1
#
_entry.id   AF-M0JLN1-F1
#
_cell.length_a   1.000
_cell.length_b   1.000
_cell.length_c   1.000
_cell.angle_alpha   90.00
_cell.angle_beta   90.00
_cell.angle_gamma   90.00
#
_symmetry.space_group_name_H-M   'P 1'
#
loop_
_entity.id
_entity.type
_entity.pdbx_description
1 polymer ?
#
loop_
_entity_poly.entity_id
_entity_poly.type
_entity_poly.pdbx_seq_one_letter_code
_entity_poly.pdbx_strand_id
1 'polypeptide(L)'
;MNHQRLILSLFVLAAVITGTAGYSSIQAQRSVDVTVANNEDAYLAVETHNPEIPNGTDASALTITNRFDREIDLSVQEVTTTGSISYDSLSDSDELGTGDSTNVDVTCDGTQDGRISTVLFAEGDNREISVRTMQEVYIECTAQSS
;
A
#
# COMPACT_ATOMS: atom_id res chain seq x y z
N MET A 1 69.12 14.39 34.40
CA MET A 1 68.03 15.08 33.66
C MET A 1 67.39 14.22 32.55
N ASN A 2 67.37 12.87 32.66
CA ASN A 2 66.84 11.99 31.61
C ASN A 2 65.57 11.19 32.00
N HIS A 3 65.16 11.18 33.28
CA HIS A 3 63.96 10.44 33.70
C HIS A 3 62.65 11.19 33.37
N GLN A 4 62.67 12.53 33.38
CA GLN A 4 61.49 13.34 33.01
C GLN A 4 61.08 13.16 31.54
N ARG A 5 62.05 12.98 30.62
CA ARG A 5 61.76 12.75 29.19
C ARG A 5 61.17 11.36 28.94
N LEU A 6 61.56 10.38 29.75
CA LEU A 6 61.12 8.98 29.65
C LEU A 6 59.68 8.80 30.18
N ILE A 7 59.31 9.54 31.24
CA ILE A 7 57.95 9.52 31.79
C ILE A 7 56.96 10.20 30.83
N LEU A 8 57.37 11.30 30.18
CA LEU A 8 56.54 12.02 29.21
C LEU A 8 56.25 11.20 27.95
N SER A 9 57.20 10.39 27.45
CA SER A 9 56.96 9.54 26.27
C SER A 9 56.00 8.38 26.56
N LEU A 10 55.99 7.86 27.80
CA LEU A 10 55.09 6.77 28.20
C LEU A 10 53.62 7.23 28.22
N PHE A 11 53.37 8.48 28.63
CA PHE A 11 52.02 9.03 28.69
C PHE A 11 51.41 9.30 27.31
N VAL A 12 52.23 9.69 26.32
CA VAL A 12 51.75 9.92 24.94
C VAL A 12 51.33 8.62 24.26
N LEU A 13 51.95 7.49 24.60
CA LEU A 13 51.55 6.18 24.07
C LEU A 13 50.20 5.70 24.62
N ALA A 14 49.86 6.05 25.86
CA ALA A 14 48.61 5.64 26.50
C ALA A 14 47.36 6.36 25.93
N ALA A 15 47.52 7.58 25.41
CA ALA A 15 46.41 8.37 24.85
C ALA A 15 45.93 7.87 23.46
N VAL A 16 46.73 7.05 22.77
CA VAL A 16 46.34 6.45 21.48
C VAL A 16 45.47 5.20 21.67
N ILE A 17 45.43 4.62 22.89
CA ILE A 17 44.75 3.35 23.19
C ILE A 17 43.30 3.55 23.68
N THR A 18 42.89 4.77 24.01
CA THR A 18 41.48 5.17 23.97
C THR A 18 41.14 5.44 22.49
N GLY A 19 41.19 4.44 21.63
CA GLY A 19 40.20 3.37 21.70
C GLY A 19 38.88 4.03 21.43
N THR A 20 38.57 4.20 20.14
CA THR A 20 37.25 4.58 19.68
C THR A 20 36.25 3.80 20.52
N ALA A 21 35.58 4.48 21.44
CA ALA A 21 34.40 3.95 22.08
C ALA A 21 33.39 3.84 20.94
N GLY A 22 33.48 2.73 20.21
CA GLY A 22 32.54 2.36 19.19
C GLY A 22 31.25 2.22 19.94
N TYR A 23 30.39 3.23 19.80
CA TYR A 23 29.00 3.10 20.14
C TYR A 23 28.53 1.88 19.36
N SER A 24 28.43 0.74 20.03
CA SER A 24 27.69 -0.39 19.53
C SER A 24 26.26 0.08 19.54
N SER A 25 25.86 0.76 18.46
CA SER A 25 24.45 0.96 18.19
C SER A 25 23.92 -0.45 17.95
N ILE A 26 23.42 -1.08 19.01
CA ILE A 26 22.51 -2.19 18.89
C ILE A 26 21.24 -1.57 18.30
N GLN A 27 21.27 -1.34 16.98
CA GLN A 27 20.05 -1.27 16.21
C GLN A 27 19.52 -2.69 16.26
N ALA A 28 18.56 -2.92 17.17
CA ALA A 28 17.66 -4.03 17.06
C ALA A 28 16.95 -3.87 15.71
N GLN A 29 17.57 -4.39 14.66
CA GLN A 29 16.96 -4.55 13.36
C GLN A 29 15.85 -5.56 13.58
N ARG A 30 14.66 -5.05 13.92
CA ARG A 30 13.43 -5.75 13.59
C ARG A 30 13.37 -5.72 12.07
N SER A 31 13.99 -6.72 11.44
CA SER A 31 13.83 -7.01 10.03
C SER A 31 12.37 -7.37 9.84
N VAL A 32 11.56 -6.40 9.44
CA VAL A 32 10.21 -6.66 8.96
C VAL A 32 10.42 -7.14 7.53
N ASP A 33 10.32 -8.45 7.34
CA ASP A 33 10.32 -9.05 6.01
C ASP A 33 8.98 -8.69 5.36
N VAL A 34 9.01 -7.66 4.51
CA VAL A 34 7.83 -7.27 3.71
C VAL A 34 7.90 -8.08 2.42
N THR A 35 7.41 -9.31 2.49
CA THR A 35 7.14 -10.08 1.28
C THR A 35 5.91 -9.47 0.62
N VAL A 36 6.12 -8.78 -0.51
CA VAL A 36 5.04 -8.36 -1.40
C VAL A 36 4.53 -9.60 -2.10
N ALA A 37 3.37 -10.11 -1.67
CA ALA A 37 2.71 -11.19 -2.38
C ALA A 37 2.32 -10.69 -3.78
N ASN A 38 2.59 -11.50 -4.81
CA ASN A 38 1.92 -11.30 -6.08
C ASN A 38 0.41 -11.43 -5.85
N ASN A 39 -0.36 -10.56 -6.48
CA ASN A 39 -1.78 -10.29 -6.22
C ASN A 39 -2.67 -11.56 -6.22
N GLU A 40 -2.22 -12.63 -6.86
CA GLU A 40 -2.88 -13.92 -7.03
C GLU A 40 -2.99 -14.74 -5.74
N ASP A 41 -2.10 -14.52 -4.76
CA ASP A 41 -2.05 -15.26 -3.48
C ASP A 41 -2.29 -14.34 -2.25
N ALA A 42 -2.72 -13.10 -2.49
CA ALA A 42 -3.00 -12.17 -1.40
C ALA A 42 -4.27 -12.57 -0.62
N TYR A 43 -4.23 -12.40 0.71
CA TYR A 43 -5.40 -12.60 1.56
C TYR A 43 -6.52 -11.58 1.28
N LEU A 44 -6.16 -10.40 0.78
CA LEU A 44 -7.09 -9.50 0.11
C LEU A 44 -6.74 -9.50 -1.38
N ALA A 45 -7.50 -10.25 -2.18
CA ALA A 45 -7.26 -10.32 -3.61
C ALA A 45 -7.96 -9.13 -4.28
N VAL A 46 -7.23 -8.40 -5.12
CA VAL A 46 -7.77 -7.24 -5.84
C VAL A 46 -7.51 -7.42 -7.32
N GLU A 47 -8.54 -7.74 -8.09
CA GLU A 47 -8.43 -7.88 -9.54
C GLU A 47 -8.75 -6.55 -10.22
N THR A 48 -7.94 -6.17 -11.21
CA THR A 48 -8.11 -4.93 -11.97
C THR A 48 -8.64 -5.21 -13.36
N HIS A 49 -9.72 -4.55 -13.72
CA HIS A 49 -10.33 -4.57 -15.05
C HIS A 49 -10.02 -3.25 -15.74
N ASN A 50 -9.59 -3.28 -17.00
CA ASN A 50 -9.44 -2.05 -17.81
C ASN A 50 -10.60 -2.00 -18.83
N PRO A 51 -11.83 -1.66 -18.41
CA PRO A 51 -12.99 -1.72 -19.28
C PRO A 51 -12.97 -0.61 -20.35
N GLU A 52 -13.58 -0.95 -21.49
CA GLU A 52 -14.06 0.01 -22.46
C GLU A 52 -15.54 0.28 -22.14
N ILE A 53 -15.86 1.51 -21.75
CA ILE A 53 -17.18 1.90 -21.24
C ILE A 53 -17.82 2.92 -22.18
N PRO A 54 -18.96 2.59 -22.80
CA PRO A 54 -19.75 3.57 -23.54
C PRO A 54 -20.22 4.73 -22.66
N ASN A 55 -20.21 5.95 -23.20
CA ASN A 55 -20.70 7.13 -22.50
C ASN A 55 -22.13 6.92 -21.96
N GLY A 56 -22.33 7.26 -20.69
CA GLY A 56 -23.58 7.11 -19.94
C GLY A 56 -23.85 5.70 -19.43
N THR A 57 -22.86 4.81 -19.43
CA THR A 57 -22.96 3.46 -18.86
C THR A 57 -21.87 3.22 -17.81
N ASP A 58 -22.07 2.19 -16.99
CA ASP A 58 -21.17 1.76 -15.93
C ASP A 58 -20.51 0.41 -16.24
N ALA A 59 -19.33 0.19 -15.66
CA ALA A 59 -18.67 -1.10 -15.62
C ALA A 59 -17.78 -1.22 -14.37
N SER A 60 -17.47 -2.46 -14.00
CA SER A 60 -16.55 -2.74 -12.89
C SER A 60 -15.11 -2.47 -13.28
N ALA A 61 -14.41 -1.66 -12.49
CA ALA A 61 -12.98 -1.38 -12.63
C ALA A 61 -12.12 -2.24 -11.71
N LEU A 62 -12.65 -2.65 -10.55
CA LEU A 62 -11.96 -3.53 -9.60
C LEU A 62 -12.93 -4.57 -9.04
N THR A 63 -12.43 -5.79 -8.83
CA THR A 63 -13.10 -6.81 -8.02
C THR A 63 -12.23 -7.13 -6.81
N ILE A 64 -12.76 -6.88 -5.62
CA ILE A 64 -12.07 -7.14 -4.36
C ILE A 64 -12.68 -8.40 -3.76
N THR A 65 -11.84 -9.36 -3.36
CA THR A 65 -12.28 -10.61 -2.73
C THR A 65 -11.58 -10.81 -1.39
N ASN A 66 -12.38 -11.03 -0.35
CA ASN A 66 -11.86 -11.43 0.95
C ASN A 66 -11.45 -12.90 0.92
N ARG A 67 -10.16 -13.20 1.09
CA ARG A 67 -9.62 -14.56 1.23
C ARG A 67 -9.08 -14.85 2.62
N PHE A 68 -9.31 -13.95 3.58
CA PHE A 68 -9.09 -14.25 4.98
C PHE A 68 -10.10 -15.30 5.45
N ASP A 69 -9.69 -16.08 6.45
CA ASP A 69 -10.53 -17.07 7.14
C ASP A 69 -11.53 -16.42 8.12
N ARG A 70 -11.80 -15.13 7.95
CA ARG A 70 -12.71 -14.31 8.77
C ARG A 70 -13.28 -13.16 7.96
N GLU A 71 -14.29 -12.50 8.51
CA GLU A 71 -14.91 -11.29 7.98
C GLU A 71 -13.97 -10.08 8.10
N ILE A 72 -14.11 -9.15 7.15
CA ILE A 72 -13.39 -7.88 7.14
C ILE A 72 -14.34 -6.73 6.80
N ASP A 73 -14.05 -5.55 7.35
CA ASP A 73 -14.62 -4.28 6.92
C ASP A 73 -13.74 -3.71 5.80
N LEU A 74 -14.30 -3.61 4.59
CA LEU A 74 -13.64 -2.95 3.46
C LEU A 74 -14.14 -1.52 3.30
N SER A 75 -13.23 -0.57 3.17
CA SER A 75 -13.54 0.83 2.85
C SER A 75 -12.69 1.33 1.69
N VAL A 76 -13.28 2.16 0.83
CA VAL A 76 -12.57 2.87 -0.23
C VAL A 76 -12.22 4.27 0.27
N GLN A 77 -10.93 4.53 0.42
CA GLN A 77 -10.39 5.82 0.82
C GLN A 77 -9.69 6.49 -0.35
N GLU A 78 -9.55 7.82 -0.29
CA GLU A 78 -8.72 8.61 -1.20
C GLU A 78 -8.96 8.25 -2.70
N VAL A 79 -10.11 8.62 -3.23
CA VAL A 79 -10.44 8.41 -4.65
C VAL A 79 -10.03 9.63 -5.48
N THR A 80 -9.29 9.40 -6.57
CA THR A 80 -8.97 10.43 -7.56
C THR A 80 -9.32 9.92 -8.96
N THR A 81 -10.09 10.69 -9.72
CA THR A 81 -10.40 10.39 -11.13
C THR A 81 -9.79 11.44 -12.07
N THR A 82 -9.56 11.02 -13.32
CA THR A 82 -9.15 11.88 -14.43
C THR A 82 -9.99 11.56 -15.66
N GLY A 83 -10.04 12.45 -16.64
CA GLY A 83 -10.87 12.26 -17.84
C GLY A 83 -12.36 12.50 -17.56
N SER A 84 -13.22 11.77 -18.29
CA SER A 84 -14.68 11.82 -18.13
C SER A 84 -15.21 10.70 -17.23
N ILE A 85 -14.45 10.30 -16.22
CA ILE A 85 -14.79 9.18 -15.34
C ILE A 85 -15.39 9.69 -14.03
N SER A 86 -16.54 9.15 -13.66
CA SER A 86 -17.11 9.24 -12.32
C SER A 86 -17.12 7.87 -11.64
N TYR A 87 -17.18 7.92 -10.32
CA TYR A 87 -17.21 6.76 -9.44
C TYR A 87 -18.47 6.88 -8.60
N ASP A 88 -19.29 5.84 -8.60
CA ASP A 88 -20.41 5.76 -7.66
C ASP A 88 -19.86 5.14 -6.37
N SER A 89 -20.01 5.84 -5.25
CA SER A 89 -19.36 5.39 -4.01
C SER A 89 -19.88 4.01 -3.60
N LEU A 90 -18.98 3.03 -3.47
CA LEU A 90 -19.20 1.96 -2.50
C LEU A 90 -19.54 2.62 -1.17
N SER A 91 -20.58 2.12 -0.51
CA SER A 91 -20.99 2.55 0.83
C SER A 91 -19.74 2.67 1.71
N ASP A 92 -19.70 3.66 2.62
CA ASP A 92 -18.51 4.03 3.41
C ASP A 92 -17.73 2.83 4.02
N SER A 93 -18.41 1.70 4.24
CA SER A 93 -17.81 0.39 4.49
C SER A 93 -18.72 -0.75 4.01
N ASP A 94 -18.13 -1.79 3.42
CA ASP A 94 -18.78 -3.08 3.13
C ASP A 94 -18.17 -4.17 4.01
N GLU A 95 -19.02 -4.90 4.74
CA GLU A 95 -18.64 -6.12 5.45
C GLU A 95 -18.51 -7.26 4.40
N LEU A 96 -17.33 -7.86 4.31
CA LEU A 96 -17.06 -8.99 3.41
C LEU A 96 -16.76 -10.23 4.23
N GLY A 97 -17.64 -11.23 4.15
CA GLY A 97 -17.39 -12.56 4.70
C GLY A 97 -16.27 -13.29 3.95
N THR A 98 -15.86 -14.44 4.48
CA THR A 98 -14.82 -15.27 3.85
C THR A 98 -15.25 -15.74 2.47
N GLY A 99 -14.47 -15.37 1.45
CA GLY A 99 -14.73 -15.71 0.06
C GLY A 99 -15.67 -14.74 -0.66
N ASP A 100 -16.25 -13.77 0.05
CA ASP A 100 -17.13 -12.78 -0.56
C ASP A 100 -16.34 -11.75 -1.36
N SER A 101 -17.01 -11.19 -2.36
CA SER A 101 -16.44 -10.21 -3.28
C SER A 101 -17.35 -8.98 -3.42
N THR A 102 -16.72 -7.82 -3.63
CA THR A 102 -17.40 -6.58 -4.02
C THR A 102 -16.67 -5.91 -5.17
N ASN A 103 -17.35 -5.02 -5.88
CA ASN A 103 -16.87 -4.36 -7.08
C ASN A 103 -16.78 -2.85 -6.90
N VAL A 104 -15.73 -2.24 -7.45
CA VAL A 104 -15.65 -0.78 -7.61
C VAL A 104 -16.10 -0.48 -9.03
N ASP A 105 -17.32 0.03 -9.15
CA ASP A 105 -17.92 0.37 -10.44
C ASP A 105 -17.64 1.84 -10.80
N VAL A 106 -17.42 2.09 -12.08
CA VAL A 106 -17.14 3.42 -12.62
C VAL A 106 -18.04 3.70 -13.82
N THR A 107 -18.38 4.97 -14.00
CA THR A 107 -19.21 5.46 -15.10
C THR A 107 -18.40 6.42 -15.97
N CYS A 108 -18.61 6.36 -17.29
CA CYS A 108 -18.09 7.39 -18.20
C CYS A 108 -19.18 8.43 -18.49
N ASP A 109 -18.98 9.68 -18.06
CA ASP A 109 -19.86 10.85 -18.30
C ASP A 109 -19.47 11.64 -19.57
N GLY A 110 -18.60 11.05 -20.39
CA GLY A 110 -18.12 11.63 -21.63
C GLY A 110 -17.27 10.63 -22.40
N THR A 111 -16.41 11.13 -23.29
CA THR A 111 -15.58 10.29 -24.18
C THR A 111 -14.08 10.56 -23.98
N GLN A 112 -13.70 11.14 -22.84
CA GLN A 112 -12.30 11.34 -22.50
C GLN A 112 -11.85 10.19 -21.60
N ASP A 113 -10.97 9.35 -22.14
CA ASP A 113 -10.30 8.30 -21.39
C ASP A 113 -9.58 8.88 -20.18
N GLY A 114 -9.37 8.04 -19.18
CA GLY A 114 -8.77 8.49 -17.95
C GLY A 114 -8.37 7.36 -17.04
N ARG A 115 -8.15 7.73 -15.79
CA ARG A 115 -7.68 6.83 -14.74
C ARG A 115 -8.43 7.11 -13.46
N ILE A 116 -8.71 6.03 -12.73
CA ILE A 116 -9.16 6.09 -11.35
C ILE A 116 -8.05 5.53 -10.47
N SER A 117 -7.72 6.25 -9.41
CA SER A 117 -6.84 5.79 -8.34
C SER A 117 -7.62 5.74 -7.05
N THR A 118 -7.53 4.62 -6.34
CA THR A 118 -8.23 4.36 -5.09
C THR A 118 -7.29 3.75 -4.06
N VAL A 119 -7.51 4.07 -2.80
CA VAL A 119 -6.84 3.42 -1.67
C VAL A 119 -7.84 2.54 -0.95
N LEU A 120 -7.69 1.24 -1.09
CA LEU A 120 -8.51 0.26 -0.38
C LEU A 120 -7.95 0.03 1.02
N PHE A 121 -8.83 0.02 2.00
CA PHE A 121 -8.49 -0.28 3.38
C PHE A 121 -9.41 -1.37 3.92
N ALA A 122 -8.82 -2.51 4.28
CA ALA A 122 -9.50 -3.62 4.91
C ALA A 122 -9.05 -3.74 6.37
N GLU A 123 -9.99 -3.87 7.29
CA GLU A 123 -9.76 -4.10 8.71
C GLU A 123 -10.53 -5.34 9.16
N GLY A 124 -9.86 -6.24 9.89
CA GLY A 124 -10.53 -7.39 10.50
C GLY A 124 -11.05 -7.06 11.89
N ASP A 125 -11.98 -7.88 12.39
CA ASP A 125 -12.48 -7.79 13.76
C ASP A 125 -11.35 -7.64 14.79
N ASN A 126 -11.51 -6.71 15.73
CA ASN A 126 -10.53 -6.36 16.77
C ASN A 126 -9.20 -5.77 16.27
N ARG A 127 -9.11 -5.31 15.01
CA ARG A 127 -7.95 -4.59 14.44
C ARG A 127 -6.66 -5.41 14.39
N GLU A 128 -6.76 -6.73 14.46
CA GLU A 128 -5.60 -7.63 14.36
C GLU A 128 -5.04 -7.65 12.93
N ILE A 129 -5.93 -7.46 11.95
CA ILE A 129 -5.60 -7.41 10.52
C ILE A 129 -5.90 -6.01 10.01
N SER A 130 -4.91 -5.41 9.35
CA SER A 130 -5.08 -4.17 8.61
C SER A 130 -4.30 -4.26 7.32
N VAL A 131 -5.02 -4.09 6.20
CA VAL A 131 -4.43 -4.06 4.86
C VAL A 131 -4.78 -2.72 4.23
N ARG A 132 -3.75 -2.04 3.71
CA ARG A 132 -3.92 -0.83 2.91
C ARG A 132 -3.24 -1.06 1.58
N THR A 133 -3.99 -0.92 0.49
CA THR A 133 -3.45 -1.10 -0.87
C THR A 133 -3.94 0.01 -1.77
N MET A 134 -3.05 0.50 -2.64
CA MET A 134 -3.38 1.51 -3.65
C MET A 134 -3.56 0.81 -4.98
N GLN A 135 -4.66 1.13 -5.64
CA GLN A 135 -5.00 0.61 -6.96
C GLN A 135 -5.13 1.76 -7.95
N GLU A 136 -4.79 1.47 -9.19
CA GLU A 136 -4.84 2.43 -10.26
C GLU A 136 -5.24 1.74 -11.56
N VAL A 137 -6.33 2.21 -12.16
CA VAL A 137 -6.98 1.55 -13.29
C VAL A 137 -7.12 2.53 -14.44
N TYR A 138 -6.86 2.06 -15.66
CA TYR A 138 -7.12 2.84 -16.88
C TYR A 138 -8.48 2.46 -17.46
N ILE A 139 -9.27 3.47 -17.83
CA ILE A 139 -10.62 3.31 -18.37
C ILE A 139 -10.68 3.99 -19.74
N GLU A 140 -11.19 3.27 -20.72
CA GLU A 140 -11.45 3.79 -22.07
C GLU A 140 -12.92 4.22 -22.15
N CYS A 141 -13.18 5.50 -22.39
CA CYS A 141 -14.53 6.06 -22.47
C CYS A 141 -14.92 6.27 -23.94
N THR A 142 -15.85 5.47 -24.45
CA THR A 142 -16.24 5.50 -25.87
C THR A 142 -17.55 6.23 -26.12
N ALA A 143 -17.79 6.64 -27.36
CA ALA A 143 -19.07 7.21 -27.73
C ALA A 143 -20.19 6.16 -27.63
N GLN A 144 -21.35 6.56 -27.11
CA GLN A 144 -22.51 5.67 -27.02
C GLN A 144 -22.92 5.20 -28.42
N SER A 145 -22.85 3.89 -28.66
CA SER A 145 -23.32 3.29 -29.91
C SER A 145 -24.85 3.30 -29.88
N SER A 146 -25.46 4.10 -30.77
CA SER A 146 -26.92 4.17 -30.94
C SER A 146 -27.48 3.01 -31.76
#